data_AF-A0A383BQA1-F1
#
_entry.id   AF-A0A383BQA1-F1
#
_cell.length_a   1.000
_cell.length_b   1.000
_cell.length_c   1.000
_cell.angle_alpha   90.00
_cell.angle_beta   90.00
_cell.angle_gamma   90.00
#
_symmetry.space_group_name_H-M   'P 1'
#
loop_
_entity.id
_entity.type
_entity.pdbx_description
1 polymer ?
#
loop_
_entity_poly.entity_id
_entity_poly.type
_entity_poly.pdbx_seq_one_letter_code
_entity_poly.pdbx_strand_id
1 'polypeptide(L)'
;ELFWPGLIVFLCERSPDFIKYLKTQLRLEEEKVPIYLSCSQYLVEDYLEQTNEDFQEAVLDYVGPFANETDLEQCCHNPYVFYGNHTYTHYVSCLMTDDKFMDDVENNSKLLQRYPNYIDYFAFPFGQPELTFTESQVQLLLETGFKKVFFSSASSYNRDPLANYLDRITLLSEDFSPAKIKYRIMKSWLLNHLGLPQLITSNT
;
A
#
# COMPACT_ATOMS: atom_id res chain seq x y z
N GLU A 1 -12.83 -5.44 14.09
CA GLU A 1 -12.17 -5.76 12.81
C GLU A 1 -10.67 -5.62 13.02
N LEU A 2 -9.89 -6.61 12.57
CA LEU A 2 -8.44 -6.58 12.75
C LEU A 2 -7.81 -5.81 11.59
N PHE A 3 -6.91 -4.88 11.90
CA PHE A 3 -6.18 -4.13 10.87
C PHE A 3 -5.09 -5.02 10.26
N TRP A 4 -5.44 -5.71 9.17
CA TRP A 4 -4.60 -6.72 8.51
C TRP A 4 -3.18 -6.26 8.17
N PRO A 5 -2.94 -5.07 7.58
CA PRO A 5 -1.57 -4.64 7.28
C PRO A 5 -0.74 -4.48 8.55
N GLY A 6 -1.35 -3.95 9.61
CA GLY A 6 -0.72 -3.81 10.91
C GLY A 6 -0.38 -5.15 11.52
N LEU A 7 -1.29 -6.14 11.44
CA LEU A 7 -1.02 -7.51 11.88
C LEU A 7 0.17 -8.10 11.12
N ILE A 8 0.18 -8.03 9.79
CA ILE A 8 1.23 -8.63 8.96
C ILE A 8 2.60 -8.04 9.31
N VAL A 9 2.70 -6.71 9.37
CA VAL A 9 3.95 -6.03 9.73
C VAL A 9 4.35 -6.36 11.16
N PHE A 10 3.41 -6.32 12.12
CA PHE A 10 3.66 -6.70 13.50
C PHE A 10 4.22 -8.11 13.62
N LEU A 11 3.59 -9.10 12.97
CA LEU A 11 4.05 -10.48 13.02
C LEU A 11 5.43 -10.62 12.35
N CYS A 12 5.68 -9.96 11.22
CA CYS A 12 6.97 -9.99 10.54
C CYS A 12 8.11 -9.33 11.34
N GLU A 13 7.81 -8.35 12.20
CA GLU A 13 8.84 -7.68 13.01
C GLU A 13 8.99 -8.25 14.42
N ARG A 14 7.89 -8.75 15.01
CA ARG A 14 7.80 -9.08 16.43
C ARG A 14 7.61 -10.57 16.71
N SER A 15 7.28 -11.38 15.70
CA SER A 15 7.09 -12.82 15.87
C SER A 15 8.12 -13.63 15.06
N PRO A 16 9.24 -14.05 15.68
CA PRO A 16 10.22 -14.92 15.04
C PRO A 16 9.62 -16.24 14.52
N ASP A 17 8.60 -16.75 15.21
CA ASP A 17 7.91 -17.99 14.82
C ASP A 17 7.10 -17.79 13.52
N PHE A 18 6.46 -16.63 13.34
CA PHE A 18 5.82 -16.28 12.08
C PHE A 18 6.81 -16.18 10.92
N ILE A 19 7.96 -15.53 11.12
CA ILE A 19 9.02 -15.45 10.10
C ILE A 19 9.49 -16.85 9.71
N LYS A 20 9.71 -17.73 10.70
CA LYS A 20 10.11 -19.12 10.48
C LYS A 20 9.04 -19.91 9.71
N TYR A 21 7.77 -19.72 10.07
CA TYR A 21 6.64 -20.29 9.35
C TYR A 21 6.65 -19.85 7.88
N LEU A 22 6.75 -18.54 7.61
CA LEU A 22 6.78 -18.00 6.24
C LEU A 22 7.96 -18.55 5.43
N LYS A 23 9.17 -18.58 6.00
CA LYS A 23 10.36 -19.14 5.33
C LYS A 23 10.18 -20.61 4.96
N THR A 24 9.49 -21.37 5.81
CA THR A 24 9.20 -22.79 5.57
C THR A 24 8.17 -22.96 4.46
N GLN A 25 7.07 -22.20 4.48
CA GLN A 25 6.01 -22.29 3.48
C GLN A 25 6.47 -21.81 2.09
N LEU A 26 7.25 -20.72 2.05
CA LEU A 26 7.68 -20.06 0.82
C LEU A 26 9.02 -20.58 0.28
N ARG A 27 9.73 -21.44 1.03
CA ARG A 27 11.06 -21.97 0.67
C ARG A 27 12.06 -20.87 0.31
N LEU A 28 12.04 -19.77 1.06
CA LEU A 28 12.89 -18.60 0.80
C LEU A 28 14.31 -18.88 1.32
N GLU A 29 15.30 -18.87 0.42
CA GLU A 29 16.70 -19.11 0.79
C GLU A 29 17.47 -17.83 1.18
N GLU A 30 17.12 -16.66 0.62
CA GLU A 30 17.68 -15.34 1.02
C GLU A 30 16.68 -14.18 0.77
N GLU A 31 16.66 -13.18 1.64
CA GLU A 31 15.74 -12.02 1.57
C GLU A 31 16.28 -10.92 0.64
N LYS A 32 15.72 -10.80 -0.57
CA LYS A 32 15.96 -9.63 -1.46
C LYS A 32 14.91 -8.54 -1.32
N VAL A 33 13.78 -8.84 -0.68
CA VAL A 33 12.63 -7.96 -0.48
C VAL A 33 12.04 -8.21 0.90
N PRO A 34 11.38 -7.21 1.52
CA PRO A 34 10.74 -7.39 2.81
C PRO A 34 9.74 -8.55 2.79
N ILE A 35 9.85 -9.46 3.76
CA ILE A 35 9.08 -10.72 3.78
C ILE A 35 7.56 -10.50 3.83
N TYR A 36 7.11 -9.38 4.40
CA TYR A 36 5.69 -9.02 4.48
C TYR A 36 5.05 -8.85 3.09
N LEU A 37 5.83 -8.53 2.04
CA LEU A 37 5.31 -8.43 0.67
C LEU A 37 4.99 -9.79 0.05
N SER A 38 5.45 -10.87 0.66
CA SER A 38 5.16 -12.25 0.22
C SER A 38 4.01 -12.88 1.02
N CYS A 39 3.38 -12.14 1.93
CA CYS A 39 2.32 -12.65 2.80
C CYS A 39 0.97 -12.58 2.10
N SER A 40 0.47 -13.72 1.62
CA SER A 40 -0.91 -13.85 1.16
C SER A 40 -1.87 -13.97 2.35
N GLN A 41 -3.14 -13.62 2.15
CA GLN A 41 -4.21 -13.82 3.13
C GLN A 41 -4.19 -15.24 3.72
N TYR A 42 -4.09 -16.24 2.85
CA TYR A 42 -4.07 -17.66 3.24
C TYR A 42 -2.96 -17.99 4.24
N LEU A 43 -1.75 -17.48 4.04
CA LEU A 43 -0.61 -17.76 4.94
C LEU A 43 -0.82 -17.14 6.33
N VAL A 44 -1.43 -15.97 6.38
CA VAL A 44 -1.71 -15.31 7.66
C VAL A 44 -2.82 -16.05 8.39
N GLU A 45 -3.92 -16.37 7.70
CA GLU A 45 -5.05 -17.10 8.27
C GLU A 45 -4.63 -18.49 8.78
N ASP A 46 -3.88 -19.27 7.98
CA ASP A 46 -3.36 -20.59 8.38
C ASP A 46 -2.46 -20.50 9.63
N TYR A 47 -1.62 -19.45 9.73
CA TYR A 47 -0.81 -19.23 10.93
C TYR A 47 -1.65 -18.89 12.17
N LEU A 48 -2.64 -18.02 12.03
CA LEU A 48 -3.54 -17.65 13.13
C LEU A 48 -4.34 -18.86 13.61
N GLU A 49 -4.82 -19.71 12.70
CA GLU A 49 -5.52 -20.95 13.03
C GLU A 49 -4.63 -21.95 13.77
N GLN A 50 -3.35 -22.09 13.37
CA GLN A 50 -2.40 -23.01 14.01
C GLN A 50 -2.00 -22.56 15.41
N THR A 51 -1.85 -21.27 15.62
CA THR A 51 -1.43 -20.70 16.92
C THR A 51 -2.61 -20.53 17.88
N ASN A 52 -3.81 -20.26 17.35
CA ASN A 52 -4.99 -19.89 18.13
C ASN A 52 -4.72 -18.73 19.11
N GLU A 53 -3.80 -17.84 18.72
CA GLU A 53 -3.44 -16.63 19.46
C GLU A 53 -4.27 -15.44 18.98
N ASP A 54 -4.65 -14.56 19.92
CA ASP A 54 -5.29 -13.28 19.62
C ASP A 54 -4.25 -12.16 19.72
N PHE A 55 -3.96 -11.52 18.59
CA PHE A 55 -2.99 -10.43 18.47
C PHE A 55 -3.64 -9.03 18.52
N GLN A 56 -4.96 -8.92 18.69
CA GLN A 56 -5.67 -7.66 18.48
C GLN A 56 -5.13 -6.51 19.34
N GLU A 57 -4.94 -6.72 20.66
CA GLU A 57 -4.44 -5.67 21.56
C GLU A 57 -2.98 -5.30 21.25
N ALA A 58 -2.12 -6.29 20.99
CA ALA A 58 -0.71 -6.08 20.68
C ALA A 58 -0.52 -5.33 19.34
N VAL A 59 -1.35 -5.65 18.33
CA VAL A 59 -1.36 -4.94 17.05
C VAL A 59 -1.87 -3.51 17.22
N LEU A 60 -2.92 -3.29 18.02
CA LEU A 60 -3.42 -1.94 18.28
C LEU A 60 -2.39 -1.07 18.99
N ASP A 61 -1.66 -1.60 19.97
CA ASP A 61 -0.56 -0.89 20.64
C ASP A 61 0.59 -0.59 19.68
N TYR A 62 0.95 -1.56 18.83
CA TYR A 62 2.03 -1.40 17.86
C TYR A 62 1.74 -0.35 16.78
N VAL A 63 0.54 -0.39 16.19
CA VAL A 63 0.18 0.49 15.07
C VAL A 63 -0.24 1.88 15.54
N GLY A 64 -0.83 1.96 16.73
CA GLY A 64 -1.38 3.19 17.29
C GLY A 64 -2.78 3.53 16.76
N PRO A 65 -3.28 4.73 17.11
CA PRO A 65 -4.65 5.13 16.80
C PRO A 65 -4.84 5.42 15.31
N PHE A 66 -5.99 4.99 14.78
CA PHE A 66 -6.45 5.28 13.43
C PHE A 66 -7.49 6.40 13.41
N ALA A 67 -7.61 7.04 12.26
CA ALA A 67 -8.82 7.78 11.93
C ALA A 67 -10.03 6.83 11.96
N ASN A 68 -11.15 7.31 12.48
CA ASN A 68 -12.40 6.57 12.57
C ASN A 68 -13.48 7.21 11.68
N GLU A 69 -14.68 6.63 11.67
CA GLU A 69 -15.80 7.11 10.85
C GLU A 69 -16.19 8.56 11.17
N THR A 70 -16.07 9.01 12.43
CA THR A 70 -16.32 10.41 12.80
C THR A 70 -15.32 11.35 12.13
N ASP A 71 -14.04 10.95 12.05
CA ASP A 71 -13.01 11.75 11.38
C ASP A 71 -13.30 11.86 9.88
N LEU A 72 -13.81 10.77 9.27
CA LEU A 72 -14.20 10.73 7.87
C LEU A 72 -15.44 11.61 7.60
N GLU A 73 -16.47 11.50 8.43
CA GLU A 73 -17.68 12.33 8.32
C GLU A 73 -17.36 13.83 8.43
N GLN A 74 -16.46 14.22 9.33
CA GLN A 74 -16.05 15.61 9.48
C GLN A 74 -15.23 16.10 8.29
N CYS A 75 -14.26 15.31 7.84
CA CYS A 75 -13.37 15.70 6.76
C CYS A 75 -14.04 15.69 5.38
N CYS A 76 -15.13 14.94 5.19
CA CYS A 76 -15.76 14.79 3.88
C CYS A 76 -16.36 16.09 3.31
N HIS A 77 -16.55 17.10 4.15
CA HIS A 77 -17.02 18.44 3.74
C HIS A 77 -15.90 19.45 3.48
N ASN A 78 -14.64 19.07 3.69
CA ASN A 78 -13.50 19.94 3.42
C ASN A 78 -13.18 19.95 1.91
N PRO A 79 -13.18 21.12 1.23
CA PRO A 79 -12.95 21.19 -0.22
C PRO A 79 -11.52 20.80 -0.65
N TYR A 80 -10.61 20.56 0.29
CA TYR A 80 -9.23 20.18 0.04
C TYR A 80 -8.93 18.70 0.34
N VAL A 81 -9.94 17.93 0.80
CA VAL A 81 -9.78 16.52 1.17
C VAL A 81 -10.67 15.67 0.28
N PHE A 82 -10.08 14.62 -0.31
CA PHE A 82 -10.79 13.66 -1.15
C PHE A 82 -10.46 12.24 -0.70
N TYR A 83 -11.43 11.35 -0.83
CA TYR A 83 -11.23 9.94 -0.55
C TYR A 83 -11.04 9.16 -1.84
N GLY A 84 -9.94 8.40 -1.89
CA GLY A 84 -9.65 7.45 -2.96
C GLY A 84 -9.62 6.03 -2.40
N ASN A 85 -9.74 5.06 -3.29
CA ASN A 85 -9.74 3.65 -2.94
C ASN A 85 -8.30 3.17 -2.67
N HIS A 86 -8.12 2.36 -1.62
CA HIS A 86 -6.85 1.76 -1.24
C HIS A 86 -7.00 0.25 -0.94
N THR A 87 -7.95 -0.38 -1.64
CA THR A 87 -8.49 -1.72 -1.38
C THR A 87 -9.15 -1.85 0.00
N TYR A 88 -9.88 -2.93 0.25
CA TYR A 88 -10.62 -3.14 1.49
C TYR A 88 -9.75 -3.79 2.57
N THR A 89 -8.96 -4.79 2.20
CA THR A 89 -8.11 -5.56 3.14
C THR A 89 -6.66 -5.08 3.18
N HIS A 90 -6.22 -4.30 2.18
CA HIS A 90 -4.84 -3.85 2.01
C HIS A 90 -3.83 -5.03 1.95
N TYR A 91 -4.27 -6.17 1.38
CA TYR A 91 -3.37 -7.26 0.99
C TYR A 91 -2.53 -6.89 -0.24
N VAL A 92 -1.46 -7.67 -0.46
CA VAL A 92 -0.62 -7.56 -1.65
C VAL A 92 -1.41 -8.01 -2.87
N SER A 93 -1.67 -7.08 -3.80
CA SER A 93 -2.62 -7.29 -4.90
C SER A 93 -2.22 -8.42 -5.85
N CYS A 94 -0.94 -8.57 -6.17
CA CYS A 94 -0.46 -9.64 -7.06
C CYS A 94 -0.56 -11.05 -6.46
N LEU A 95 -0.82 -11.18 -5.15
CA LEU A 95 -1.08 -12.47 -4.49
C LEU A 95 -2.56 -12.87 -4.53
N MET A 96 -3.43 -12.00 -5.06
CA MET A 96 -4.84 -12.26 -5.28
C MET A 96 -5.09 -12.60 -6.75
N THR A 97 -6.09 -13.46 -7.01
CA THR A 97 -6.67 -13.57 -8.34
C THR A 97 -7.36 -12.27 -8.73
N ASP A 98 -7.44 -11.94 -10.02
CA ASP A 98 -8.08 -10.71 -10.51
C ASP A 98 -9.52 -10.53 -9.99
N ASP A 99 -10.33 -11.60 -9.94
CA ASP A 99 -11.69 -11.55 -9.38
C ASP A 99 -11.70 -11.09 -7.90
N LYS A 100 -10.90 -11.76 -7.06
CA LYS A 100 -10.73 -11.39 -5.65
C LYS A 100 -10.19 -9.97 -5.47
N PHE A 101 -9.25 -9.55 -6.31
CA PHE A 101 -8.73 -8.19 -6.27
C PHE A 101 -9.85 -7.18 -6.57
N MET A 102 -10.65 -7.41 -7.61
CA MET A 102 -11.77 -6.53 -7.96
C MET A 102 -12.88 -6.55 -6.92
N ASP A 103 -13.17 -7.69 -6.29
CA ASP A 103 -14.08 -7.77 -5.14
C ASP A 103 -13.59 -6.89 -3.97
N ASP A 104 -12.29 -6.94 -3.65
CA ASP A 104 -11.68 -6.13 -2.59
C ASP A 104 -11.75 -4.63 -2.91
N VAL A 105 -11.51 -4.26 -4.17
CA VAL A 105 -11.67 -2.89 -4.69
C VAL A 105 -13.14 -2.45 -4.57
N GLU A 106 -14.10 -3.25 -5.02
CA GLU A 106 -15.52 -2.91 -5.03
C GLU A 106 -16.06 -2.76 -3.60
N ASN A 107 -15.65 -3.63 -2.67
CA ASN A 107 -16.03 -3.54 -1.27
C ASN A 107 -15.58 -2.21 -0.64
N ASN A 108 -14.35 -1.77 -0.91
CA ASN A 108 -13.88 -0.47 -0.44
C ASN A 108 -14.66 0.69 -1.10
N SER A 109 -14.90 0.62 -2.41
CA SER A 109 -15.68 1.64 -3.13
C SER A 109 -17.10 1.76 -2.59
N LYS A 110 -17.79 0.65 -2.28
CA LYS A 110 -19.13 0.64 -1.67
C LYS A 110 -19.16 1.41 -0.35
N LEU A 111 -18.12 1.28 0.46
CA LEU A 111 -18.01 2.03 1.71
C LEU A 111 -17.74 3.51 1.46
N LEU A 112 -16.82 3.84 0.55
CA LEU A 112 -16.43 5.23 0.27
C LEU A 112 -17.52 6.05 -0.45
N GLN A 113 -18.36 5.41 -1.26
CA GLN A 113 -19.46 6.06 -2.00
C GLN A 113 -20.48 6.77 -1.09
N ARG A 114 -20.50 6.49 0.23
CA ARG A 114 -21.32 7.23 1.19
C ARG A 114 -20.86 8.69 1.40
N TYR A 115 -19.60 9.00 1.06
CA TYR A 115 -19.01 10.31 1.28
C TYR A 115 -19.05 11.16 0.02
N PRO A 116 -19.46 12.44 0.10
CA PRO A 116 -19.60 13.32 -1.07
C PRO A 116 -18.28 13.70 -1.74
N ASN A 117 -17.14 13.53 -1.06
CA ASN A 117 -15.80 13.82 -1.56
C ASN A 117 -15.04 12.56 -2.04
N TYR A 118 -15.73 11.42 -2.18
CA TYR A 118 -15.16 10.25 -2.84
C TYR A 118 -14.89 10.55 -4.32
N ILE A 119 -13.73 10.09 -4.79
CA ILE A 119 -13.31 10.18 -6.19
C ILE A 119 -12.81 8.82 -6.67
N ASP A 120 -12.99 8.54 -7.96
CA ASP A 120 -12.57 7.29 -8.61
C ASP A 120 -11.04 7.21 -8.81
N TYR A 121 -10.28 7.49 -7.75
CA TYR A 121 -8.83 7.41 -7.71
C TYR A 121 -8.45 6.20 -6.86
N PHE A 122 -7.40 5.50 -7.28
CA PHE A 122 -6.95 4.27 -6.63
C PHE A 122 -5.47 4.34 -6.30
N ALA A 123 -5.05 3.88 -5.13
CA ALA A 123 -3.65 3.67 -4.80
C ALA A 123 -3.40 2.19 -4.46
N PHE A 124 -2.35 1.59 -5.03
CA PHE A 124 -1.98 0.22 -4.66
C PHE A 124 -1.40 0.17 -3.24
N PRO A 125 -1.86 -0.76 -2.38
CA PRO A 125 -1.15 -1.15 -1.16
C PRO A 125 0.31 -1.47 -1.48
N PHE A 126 1.22 -0.93 -0.66
CA PHE A 126 2.68 -1.02 -0.81
C PHE A 126 3.29 -0.39 -2.08
N GLY A 127 2.50 -0.24 -3.16
CA GLY A 127 2.79 0.61 -4.30
C GLY A 127 4.04 0.24 -5.12
N GLN A 128 4.56 -0.99 -5.05
CA GLN A 128 5.75 -1.41 -5.79
C GLN A 128 5.34 -2.18 -7.06
N PRO A 129 5.48 -1.59 -8.26
CA PRO A 129 5.15 -2.28 -9.52
C PRO A 129 5.89 -3.62 -9.65
N GLU A 130 5.24 -4.62 -10.24
CA GLU A 130 5.74 -6.00 -10.44
C GLU A 130 6.02 -6.81 -9.16
N LEU A 131 6.11 -6.14 -8.00
CA LEU A 131 6.29 -6.79 -6.70
C LEU A 131 4.97 -6.93 -5.95
N THR A 132 4.09 -5.92 -6.02
CA THR A 132 2.86 -5.89 -5.20
C THR A 132 1.58 -5.81 -6.02
N PHE A 133 1.71 -5.57 -7.31
CA PHE A 133 0.62 -5.57 -8.29
C PHE A 133 1.17 -5.80 -9.70
N THR A 134 0.30 -6.13 -10.65
CA THR A 134 0.64 -6.40 -12.05
C THR A 134 0.12 -5.31 -12.99
N GLU A 135 0.69 -5.21 -14.19
CA GLU A 135 0.15 -4.36 -15.26
C GLU A 135 -1.30 -4.72 -15.63
N SER A 136 -1.67 -6.01 -15.61
CA SER A 136 -3.05 -6.45 -15.85
C SER A 136 -4.02 -5.87 -14.81
N GLN A 137 -3.62 -5.80 -13.54
CA GLN A 137 -4.43 -5.21 -12.47
C GLN A 137 -4.58 -3.69 -12.64
N VAL A 138 -3.54 -3.00 -13.13
CA VAL A 138 -3.65 -1.58 -13.51
C VAL A 138 -4.70 -1.41 -14.60
N GLN A 139 -4.65 -2.24 -15.65
CA GLN A 139 -5.58 -2.16 -16.77
C GLN A 139 -7.03 -2.44 -16.33
N LEU A 140 -7.26 -3.45 -15.48
CA LEU A 140 -8.58 -3.75 -14.93
C LEU A 140 -9.20 -2.55 -14.19
N LEU A 141 -8.42 -1.87 -13.36
CA LEU A 141 -8.88 -0.65 -12.66
C LEU A 141 -9.29 0.45 -13.64
N LEU A 142 -8.46 0.71 -14.65
CA LEU A 142 -8.71 1.74 -15.65
C LEU A 142 -9.95 1.43 -16.50
N GLU A 143 -10.13 0.17 -16.90
CA GLU A 143 -11.31 -0.30 -17.65
C GLU A 143 -12.59 -0.24 -16.82
N THR A 144 -12.49 -0.40 -15.50
CA THR A 144 -13.61 -0.28 -14.55
C THR A 144 -13.99 1.19 -14.27
N GLY A 145 -13.21 2.15 -14.78
CA GLY A 145 -13.52 3.58 -14.73
C GLY A 145 -12.75 4.38 -13.68
N PHE A 146 -11.75 3.79 -13.01
CA PHE A 146 -10.83 4.57 -12.19
C PHE A 146 -10.08 5.59 -13.06
N LYS A 147 -10.11 6.85 -12.64
CA LYS A 147 -9.55 7.98 -13.40
C LYS A 147 -8.05 8.11 -13.24
N LYS A 148 -7.54 7.80 -12.04
CA LYS A 148 -6.12 7.83 -11.69
C LYS A 148 -5.76 6.63 -10.81
N VAL A 149 -4.65 5.98 -11.12
CA VAL A 149 -4.08 4.83 -10.43
C VAL A 149 -2.68 5.21 -9.96
N PHE A 150 -2.44 5.12 -8.66
CA PHE A 150 -1.21 5.57 -8.01
C PHE A 150 -0.35 4.41 -7.53
N PHE A 151 0.95 4.51 -7.78
CA PHE A 151 1.99 3.63 -7.26
C PHE A 151 3.12 4.45 -6.64
N SER A 152 4.20 3.81 -6.21
CA SER A 152 5.38 4.44 -5.62
C SER A 152 6.63 3.62 -5.95
N SER A 153 7.24 3.87 -7.09
CA SER A 153 8.52 3.25 -7.48
C SER A 153 9.74 3.93 -6.86
N ALA A 154 9.51 4.94 -5.99
CA ALA A 154 10.51 5.83 -5.40
C ALA A 154 11.34 6.65 -6.40
N SER A 155 11.09 6.51 -7.71
CA SER A 155 12.09 6.88 -8.71
C SER A 155 11.58 7.70 -9.88
N SER A 156 10.28 7.86 -10.11
CA SER A 156 9.79 8.61 -11.28
C SER A 156 9.05 9.92 -10.94
N TYR A 157 8.84 10.73 -11.97
CA TYR A 157 8.09 11.99 -11.91
C TYR A 157 7.07 12.01 -13.04
N ASN A 158 5.81 12.30 -12.73
CA ASN A 158 4.73 12.37 -13.71
C ASN A 158 4.86 13.65 -14.55
N ARG A 159 5.15 13.51 -15.85
CA ARG A 159 5.29 14.64 -16.79
C ARG A 159 4.00 14.99 -17.53
N ASP A 160 3.17 13.99 -17.78
CA ASP A 160 1.92 14.15 -18.51
C ASP A 160 0.77 14.41 -17.52
N PRO A 161 0.13 15.60 -17.55
CA PRO A 161 -1.00 15.90 -16.67
C PRO A 161 -2.24 15.03 -16.97
N LEU A 162 -2.33 14.46 -18.17
CA LEU A 162 -3.42 13.59 -18.58
C LEU A 162 -3.18 12.12 -18.18
N ALA A 163 -1.97 11.75 -17.77
CA ALA A 163 -1.64 10.38 -17.40
C ALA A 163 -2.57 9.85 -16.29
N ASN A 164 -3.11 8.66 -16.51
CA ASN A 164 -3.99 7.95 -15.59
C ASN A 164 -3.24 6.98 -14.68
N TYR A 165 -1.99 6.64 -15.00
CA TYR A 165 -1.09 5.85 -14.16
C TYR A 165 0.04 6.74 -13.65
N LEU A 166 0.11 6.93 -12.33
CA LEU A 166 0.90 7.98 -11.70
C LEU A 166 1.80 7.45 -10.60
N ASP A 167 3.08 7.80 -10.66
CA ASP A 167 4.01 7.50 -9.58
C ASP A 167 3.90 8.54 -8.45
N ARG A 168 4.30 8.17 -7.24
CA ARG A 168 4.34 9.05 -6.08
C ARG A 168 5.75 9.20 -5.57
N ILE A 169 6.02 10.39 -5.01
CA ILE A 169 7.28 10.69 -4.33
C ILE A 169 7.05 10.47 -2.83
N THR A 170 7.65 9.43 -2.28
CA THR A 170 7.60 9.14 -0.84
C THR A 170 8.33 10.22 -0.06
N LEU A 171 7.66 10.82 0.92
CA LEU A 171 8.29 11.67 1.91
C LEU A 171 8.79 10.82 3.08
N LEU A 172 9.99 11.13 3.55
CA LEU A 172 10.66 10.46 4.66
C LEU A 172 10.74 11.41 5.86
N SER A 173 11.00 10.85 7.04
CA SER A 173 11.17 11.62 8.29
C SER A 173 12.23 12.72 8.20
N GLU A 174 13.22 12.53 7.33
CA GLU A 174 14.26 13.52 7.06
C GLU A 174 13.76 14.75 6.28
N ASP A 175 12.59 14.70 5.62
CA ASP A 175 12.01 15.78 4.82
C ASP A 175 11.19 16.79 5.66
N PHE A 176 11.64 17.07 6.88
CA PHE A 176 10.92 17.91 7.84
C PHE A 176 10.87 19.41 7.51
N SER A 177 11.36 19.86 6.35
CA SER A 177 11.35 21.27 5.97
C SER A 177 10.97 21.49 4.51
N PRO A 178 10.37 22.64 4.16
CA PRO A 178 10.04 22.97 2.78
C PRO A 178 11.22 22.86 1.82
N ALA A 179 12.43 23.21 2.27
CA ALA A 179 13.64 23.09 1.45
C ALA A 179 13.99 21.64 1.13
N LYS A 180 13.84 20.72 2.10
CA LYS A 180 14.12 19.30 1.90
C LYS A 180 13.07 18.60 1.05
N ILE A 181 11.78 18.94 1.25
CA ILE A 181 10.70 18.46 0.36
C ILE A 181 10.96 18.90 -1.08
N LYS A 182 11.29 20.18 -1.30
CA LYS A 182 11.67 20.69 -2.63
C LYS A 182 12.87 19.95 -3.21
N TYR A 183 13.90 19.71 -2.38
CA TYR A 183 15.07 18.94 -2.81
C TYR A 183 14.70 17.52 -3.23
N ARG A 184 13.85 16.81 -2.49
CA ARG A 184 13.40 15.46 -2.86
C ARG A 184 12.68 15.45 -4.22
N ILE A 185 11.75 16.39 -4.41
CA ILE A 185 11.02 16.52 -5.68
C ILE A 185 11.99 16.81 -6.84
N MET A 186 12.92 17.76 -6.65
CA MET A 186 13.92 18.12 -7.66
C MET A 186 14.90 16.98 -7.95
N LYS A 187 15.34 16.23 -6.93
CA LYS A 187 16.23 15.09 -7.08
C LYS A 187 15.59 14.02 -7.97
N SER A 188 14.34 13.65 -7.71
CA SER A 188 13.60 12.72 -8.57
C SER A 188 13.51 13.25 -10.00
N TRP A 189 13.21 14.53 -10.19
CA TRP A 189 13.17 15.14 -11.52
C TRP A 189 14.53 15.07 -12.24
N LEU A 190 15.64 15.41 -11.56
CA LEU A 190 17.00 15.39 -12.13
C LEU A 190 17.44 13.98 -12.54
N LEU A 191 17.24 12.99 -11.67
CA LEU A 191 17.63 11.61 -11.94
C LEU A 191 16.93 11.05 -13.19
N ASN A 192 15.63 11.36 -13.35
CA ASN A 192 14.87 11.00 -14.55
C ASN A 192 15.30 11.76 -15.80
N HIS A 193 15.69 13.04 -15.66
CA HIS A 193 16.09 13.85 -16.81
C HIS A 193 17.48 13.46 -17.34
N LEU A 194 18.37 13.03 -16.46
CA LEU A 194 19.75 12.67 -16.79
C LEU A 194 19.94 11.18 -17.08
N GLY A 195 18.89 10.35 -16.96
CA GLY A 195 18.98 8.89 -17.14
C GLY A 195 19.92 8.22 -16.14
N LEU A 196 20.12 8.82 -14.96
CA LEU A 196 21.06 8.30 -13.97
C LEU A 196 20.38 7.19 -13.14
N PRO A 197 21.06 6.06 -12.90
CA PRO A 197 20.53 5.02 -12.03
C PRO A 197 20.34 5.57 -10.61
N GLN A 198 19.17 5.34 -10.03
CA GLN A 198 18.91 5.73 -8.64
C GLN A 198 19.55 4.70 -7.70
N LEU A 199 20.28 5.18 -6.70
CA LEU A 199 20.66 4.35 -5.56
C LEU A 199 19.38 3.96 -4.83
N ILE A 200 19.02 2.69 -4.87
CA ILE A 200 17.98 2.12 -4.02
C ILE A 200 18.50 2.28 -2.59
N THR A 201 18.05 3.30 -1.88
CA THR A 201 18.22 3.34 -0.43
C THR A 201 17.17 2.39 0.13
N SER A 202 17.59 1.16 0.41
CA SER A 202 16.87 0.25 1.28
C SER A 202 16.83 0.90 2.66
N ASN A 203 15.75 1.61 2.96
CA ASN A 203 15.44 1.98 4.33
C ASN A 203 14.68 0.80 4.92
N THR A 204 15.43 -0.07 5.61
CA THR A 204 14.92 -0.85 6.75
C THR A 204 14.39 0.10 7.81
#